data_AF-A0A2P8CBA7-F1
#
_entry.id   AF-A0A2P8CBA7-F1
#
_cell.length_a   1.000
_cell.length_b   1.000
_cell.length_c   1.000
_cell.angle_alpha   90.00
_cell.angle_beta   90.00
_cell.angle_gamma   90.00
#
_symmetry.space_group_name_H-M   'P 1'
#
loop_
_entity.id
_entity.type
_entity.pdbx_description
1 polymer ?
#
loop_
_entity_poly.entity_id
_entity_poly.type
_entity_poly.pdbx_seq_one_letter_code
_entity_poly.pdbx_strand_id
1 'polypeptide(L)'
;MIVVHPHDENSIALSGAAHLRGAILAARARDKPRADEHIQEATRLGGMIGHESTAYDTNFGPGNVEIHRVAVALETGDPGRAARLGSQIHIPSDVKATRIGHHWQDVARAWTLSGDHSAALKALNRARHAAPQQTRYHPHVHETIHAIAAAQRRKSDTLAHFSAWLGTKR
;
A
#
# COMPACT_ATOMS: atom_id res chain seq x y z
N MET A 1 24.14 19.74 -25.97
CA MET A 1 24.80 19.34 -24.71
C MET A 1 23.80 19.59 -23.59
N ILE A 2 23.07 18.55 -23.15
CA ILE A 2 22.06 18.69 -22.10
C ILE A 2 22.81 18.86 -20.79
N VAL A 3 22.65 20.01 -20.15
CA VAL A 3 23.22 20.29 -18.83
C VAL A 3 22.50 19.37 -17.85
N VAL A 4 23.19 18.33 -17.38
CA VAL A 4 22.73 17.52 -16.25
C VAL A 4 22.86 18.43 -15.03
N HIS A 5 21.76 19.04 -14.61
CA HIS A 5 21.70 19.68 -13.31
C HIS A 5 22.01 18.62 -12.24
N PRO A 6 22.82 18.93 -11.21
CA PRO A 6 22.88 18.07 -10.04
C PRO A 6 21.44 17.88 -9.56
N HIS A 7 20.97 16.63 -9.51
CA HIS A 7 19.56 16.36 -9.22
C HIS A 7 19.25 16.89 -7.82
N ASP A 8 18.58 18.04 -7.75
CA ASP A 8 18.03 18.53 -6.51
C ASP A 8 16.96 17.56 -6.01
N GLU A 9 16.67 17.59 -4.71
CA GLU A 9 15.74 16.64 -4.09
C GLU A 9 14.37 16.64 -4.80
N ASN A 10 13.92 17.80 -5.26
CA ASN A 10 12.65 17.97 -5.97
C ASN A 10 12.61 17.17 -7.28
N SER A 11 13.67 17.24 -8.10
CA SER A 11 13.77 16.46 -9.33
C SER A 11 13.84 14.96 -9.04
N ILE A 12 14.61 14.54 -8.03
CA ILE A 12 14.71 13.12 -7.63
C ILE A 12 13.35 12.60 -7.17
N ALA A 13 12.65 13.36 -6.33
CA ALA A 13 11.36 13.00 -5.78
C ALA A 13 10.29 12.84 -6.87
N LEU A 14 10.24 13.78 -7.83
CA LEU A 14 9.30 13.72 -8.94
C LEU A 14 9.57 12.51 -9.84
N SER A 15 10.83 12.27 -10.23
CA SER A 15 11.22 11.08 -11.01
C SER A 15 10.91 9.80 -10.26
N GLY A 16 11.25 9.73 -8.98
CA GLY A 16 10.98 8.59 -8.11
C GLY A 16 9.49 8.28 -8.02
N ALA A 17 8.66 9.29 -7.79
CA ALA A 17 7.20 9.15 -7.78
C ALA A 17 6.65 8.64 -9.12
N ALA A 18 7.20 9.12 -10.24
CA ALA A 18 6.83 8.62 -11.57
C ALA A 18 7.18 7.14 -11.74
N HIS A 19 8.34 6.70 -11.27
CA HIS A 19 8.69 5.27 -11.24
C HIS A 19 7.73 4.45 -10.38
N LEU A 20 7.34 4.95 -9.19
CA LEU A 20 6.35 4.27 -8.34
C LEU A 20 4.99 4.09 -9.06
N ARG A 21 4.55 5.10 -9.83
CA ARG A 21 3.34 4.98 -10.67
C ARG A 21 3.54 3.98 -11.81
N GLY A 22 4.67 4.03 -12.50
CA GLY A 22 5.04 3.09 -13.57
C GLY A 22 5.03 1.64 -13.09
N ALA A 23 5.55 1.38 -11.89
CA ALA A 23 5.55 0.06 -11.27
C ALA A 23 4.13 -0.51 -11.09
N ILE A 24 3.19 0.30 -10.59
CA ILE A 24 1.80 -0.13 -10.40
C ILE A 24 1.09 -0.38 -11.74
N LEU A 25 1.33 0.48 -12.73
CA LEU A 25 0.75 0.31 -14.07
C LEU A 25 1.26 -0.97 -14.74
N ALA A 26 2.57 -1.23 -14.69
CA ALA A 26 3.17 -2.46 -15.20
C ALA A 26 2.66 -3.70 -14.45
N ALA A 27 2.57 -3.63 -13.12
CA ALA A 27 2.04 -4.71 -12.29
C ALA A 27 0.61 -5.09 -12.68
N ARG A 28 -0.27 -4.09 -12.88
CA ARG A 28 -1.65 -4.29 -13.34
C ARG A 28 -1.75 -4.87 -14.76
N ALA A 29 -0.78 -4.56 -15.61
CA ALA A 29 -0.62 -5.17 -16.93
C ALA A 29 -0.03 -6.60 -16.87
N ARG A 30 0.24 -7.12 -15.66
CA ARG A 30 0.94 -8.39 -15.40
C ARG A 30 2.36 -8.45 -15.98
N ASP A 31 2.98 -7.30 -16.21
CA ASP A 31 4.37 -7.17 -16.64
C ASP A 31 5.26 -7.03 -15.39
N LYS A 32 5.52 -8.16 -14.74
CA LYS A 32 6.34 -8.21 -13.53
C LYS A 32 7.77 -7.69 -13.78
N PRO A 33 8.50 -8.09 -14.84
CA PRO A 33 9.84 -7.59 -15.10
C PRO A 33 9.90 -6.06 -15.14
N ARG A 34 8.99 -5.42 -15.88
CA ARG A 34 8.94 -3.96 -15.97
C ARG A 34 8.53 -3.29 -14.66
N ALA A 35 7.63 -3.92 -13.89
CA ALA A 35 7.29 -3.44 -12.56
C ALA A 35 8.51 -3.46 -11.62
N ASP A 36 9.31 -4.53 -11.68
CA ASP A 36 10.54 -4.65 -10.89
C ASP A 36 11.60 -3.62 -11.30
N GLU A 37 11.76 -3.33 -12.60
CA GLU A 37 12.66 -2.28 -13.11
C GLU A 37 12.29 -0.90 -12.54
N HIS A 38 10.99 -0.55 -12.58
CA HIS A 38 10.53 0.71 -11.99
C HIS A 38 10.78 0.77 -10.49
N ILE A 39 10.58 -0.33 -9.76
CA ILE A 39 10.86 -0.40 -8.32
C ILE A 39 12.35 -0.28 -8.02
N GLN A 40 13.22 -0.90 -8.82
CA GLN A 40 14.67 -0.79 -8.67
C GLN A 40 15.14 0.66 -8.82
N GLU A 41 14.65 1.36 -9.85
CA GLU A 41 15.01 2.76 -10.05
C GLU A 41 14.44 3.67 -8.96
N ALA A 42 13.20 3.46 -8.53
CA ALA A 42 12.63 4.15 -7.37
C ALA A 42 13.42 3.88 -6.09
N THR A 43 13.98 2.67 -5.91
CA THR A 43 14.82 2.34 -4.75
C THR A 43 16.13 3.12 -4.79
N ARG A 44 16.77 3.18 -5.97
CA ARG A 44 18.00 3.93 -6.17
C ARG A 44 17.80 5.41 -5.84
N LEU A 45 16.74 6.02 -6.38
CA LEU A 45 16.39 7.43 -6.13
C LEU A 45 15.99 7.67 -4.66
N GLY A 46 15.22 6.76 -4.06
CA GLY A 46 14.84 6.84 -2.64
C GLY A 46 16.04 6.77 -1.70
N GLY A 47 17.05 5.97 -2.04
CA GLY A 47 18.32 5.90 -1.32
C GLY A 47 19.15 7.18 -1.41
N MET A 48 19.01 7.97 -2.47
CA MET A 48 19.68 9.28 -2.58
C MET A 48 19.05 10.34 -1.67
N ILE A 49 17.74 10.27 -1.44
CA ILE A 49 17.02 11.21 -0.54
C ILE A 49 17.15 10.75 0.92
N GLY A 50 16.92 9.46 1.20
CA GLY A 50 17.04 8.89 2.54
C GLY A 50 15.85 9.15 3.49
N HIS A 51 14.96 10.07 3.14
CA HIS A 51 13.73 10.41 3.88
C HIS A 51 12.52 10.59 2.95
N GLU A 52 11.32 10.75 3.51
CA GLU A 52 10.13 11.15 2.75
C GLU A 52 10.22 12.64 2.37
N SER A 53 10.40 12.91 1.08
CA SER A 53 10.48 14.27 0.55
C SER A 53 9.13 15.00 0.63
N THR A 54 9.19 16.30 0.89
CA THR A 54 8.03 17.20 0.84
C THR A 54 7.78 17.78 -0.57
N ALA A 55 8.57 17.38 -1.56
CA ALA A 55 8.46 17.90 -2.93
C ALA A 55 7.10 17.54 -3.56
N TYR A 56 6.34 18.58 -3.90
CA TYR A 56 5.09 18.52 -4.67
C TYR A 56 4.06 17.51 -4.14
N ASP A 57 4.04 17.26 -2.83
CA ASP A 57 3.19 16.23 -2.19
C ASP A 57 3.29 14.84 -2.84
N THR A 58 4.45 14.52 -3.41
CA THR A 58 4.69 13.20 -4.01
C THR A 58 4.78 12.09 -2.96
N ASN A 59 5.11 12.46 -1.71
CA ASN A 59 5.45 11.54 -0.62
C ASN A 59 6.54 10.54 -1.02
N PHE A 60 7.42 10.92 -1.94
CA PHE A 60 8.46 10.03 -2.42
C PHE A 60 9.57 9.90 -1.37
N GLY A 61 10.02 8.67 -1.14
CA GLY A 61 11.06 8.35 -0.19
C GLY A 61 11.18 6.83 0.00
N PRO A 62 12.21 6.35 0.69
CA PRO A 62 12.48 4.91 0.84
C PRO A 62 11.30 4.16 1.48
N GLY A 63 10.62 4.75 2.47
CA GLY A 63 9.44 4.14 3.08
C GLY A 63 8.27 3.93 2.10
N ASN A 64 8.04 4.89 1.20
CA ASN A 64 6.98 4.76 0.19
C ASN A 64 7.34 3.77 -0.92
N VAL A 65 8.64 3.57 -1.22
CA VAL A 65 9.12 2.52 -2.12
C VAL A 65 8.76 1.13 -1.57
N GLU A 66 9.00 0.87 -0.29
CA GLU A 66 8.66 -0.42 0.33
C GLU A 66 7.16 -0.70 0.33
N ILE A 67 6.34 0.33 0.55
CA ILE A 67 4.88 0.21 0.43
C ILE A 67 4.48 -0.14 -1.02
N HIS A 68 5.11 0.46 -2.03
CA HIS A 68 4.83 0.13 -3.44
C HIS A 68 5.32 -1.27 -3.83
N ARG A 69 6.43 -1.78 -3.25
CA ARG A 69 6.85 -3.18 -3.46
C ARG A 69 5.75 -4.17 -3.07
N VAL A 70 5.08 -3.91 -1.95
CA VAL A 70 3.94 -4.74 -1.48
C VAL A 70 2.75 -4.63 -2.43
N ALA A 71 2.41 -3.42 -2.85
CA ALA A 71 1.33 -3.19 -3.81
C ALA A 71 1.61 -3.86 -5.16
N VAL A 72 2.84 -3.79 -5.67
CA VAL A 72 3.27 -4.49 -6.90
C VAL A 72 3.12 -6.00 -6.76
N ALA A 73 3.50 -6.59 -5.63
CA ALA A 73 3.31 -8.03 -5.39
C ALA A 73 1.82 -8.42 -5.41
N LEU A 74 0.96 -7.58 -4.84
CA LEU A 74 -0.49 -7.81 -4.85
C LEU A 74 -1.04 -7.74 -6.29
N GLU A 75 -0.69 -6.71 -7.04
CA GLU A 75 -1.24 -6.45 -8.38
C GLU A 75 -0.67 -7.39 -9.45
N THR A 76 0.54 -7.95 -9.26
CA THR A 76 1.11 -9.00 -10.12
C THR A 76 0.52 -10.39 -9.87
N GLY A 77 -0.39 -10.54 -8.91
CA GLY A 77 -1.14 -11.78 -8.69
C GLY A 77 -0.54 -12.73 -7.65
N ASP A 78 0.33 -12.26 -6.76
CA ASP A 78 0.82 -13.04 -5.61
C ASP A 78 0.33 -12.42 -4.27
N PRO A 79 -0.98 -12.53 -3.96
CA PRO A 79 -1.56 -11.96 -2.76
C PRO A 79 -0.96 -12.57 -1.49
N GLY A 80 -0.57 -13.85 -1.50
CA GLY A 80 0.03 -14.51 -0.34
C GLY A 80 1.39 -13.91 0.02
N ARG A 81 2.25 -13.67 -0.98
CA ARG A 81 3.51 -12.96 -0.78
C ARG A 81 3.29 -11.52 -0.35
N ALA A 82 2.38 -10.80 -1.00
CA ALA A 82 2.07 -9.42 -0.64
C ALA A 82 1.63 -9.30 0.83
N ALA A 83 0.77 -10.22 1.27
CA ALA A 83 0.27 -10.24 2.65
C ALA A 83 1.38 -10.50 3.67
N ARG A 84 2.25 -11.49 3.42
CA ARG A 84 3.39 -11.80 4.30
C ARG A 84 4.41 -10.68 4.34
N LEU A 85 4.84 -10.19 3.17
CA LEU A 85 5.81 -9.10 3.05
C LEU A 85 5.28 -7.85 3.74
N GLY A 86 4.07 -7.41 3.38
CA GLY A 86 3.50 -6.19 3.91
C GLY A 86 3.17 -6.24 5.40
N SER A 87 3.01 -7.44 5.98
CA SER A 87 2.87 -7.59 7.43
C SER A 87 4.19 -7.41 8.20
N GLN A 88 5.33 -7.45 7.51
CA GLN A 88 6.68 -7.46 8.11
C GLN A 88 7.50 -6.21 7.78
N ILE A 89 7.11 -5.41 6.78
CA ILE A 89 7.89 -4.22 6.43
C ILE A 89 7.96 -3.24 7.61
N HIS A 90 9.16 -2.68 7.81
CA HIS A 90 9.34 -1.55 8.70
C HIS A 90 9.02 -0.27 7.93
N ILE A 91 8.02 0.48 8.38
CA ILE A 91 7.67 1.78 7.79
C ILE A 91 8.29 2.86 8.68
N PRO A 92 9.21 3.69 8.15
CA PRO A 92 9.79 4.81 8.89
C PRO A 92 8.73 5.82 9.37
N SER A 93 9.04 6.54 10.45
CA SER A 93 8.08 7.45 11.12
C SER A 93 7.75 8.72 10.33
N ASP A 94 8.55 9.05 9.31
CA ASP A 94 8.34 10.20 8.43
C ASP A 94 7.29 9.91 7.33
N VAL A 95 6.89 8.65 7.13
CA VAL A 95 5.86 8.28 6.15
C VAL A 95 4.49 8.78 6.58
N LYS A 96 3.76 9.46 5.68
CA LYS A 96 2.41 9.97 6.02
C LYS A 96 1.46 8.86 6.48
N ALA A 97 0.66 9.19 7.48
CA ALA A 97 -0.39 8.35 8.02
C ALA A 97 -1.35 7.79 6.95
N THR A 98 -1.67 8.59 5.91
CA THR A 98 -2.50 8.17 4.77
C THR A 98 -1.86 7.07 3.93
N ARG A 99 -0.52 7.10 3.74
CA ARG A 99 0.22 6.03 3.07
C ARG A 99 0.29 4.76 3.91
N ILE A 100 0.48 4.89 5.22
CA ILE A 100 0.42 3.77 6.16
C ILE A 100 -0.98 3.13 6.15
N GLY A 101 -2.03 3.95 6.15
CA GLY A 101 -3.41 3.51 6.05
C GLY A 101 -3.66 2.70 4.78
N HIS A 102 -3.24 3.23 3.63
CA HIS A 102 -3.37 2.54 2.34
C HIS A 102 -2.60 1.22 2.31
N HIS A 103 -1.36 1.20 2.81
CA HIS A 103 -0.57 -0.03 2.93
C HIS A 103 -1.35 -1.14 3.66
N TRP A 104 -1.92 -0.84 4.82
CA TRP A 104 -2.69 -1.83 5.57
C TRP A 104 -4.02 -2.21 4.91
N GLN A 105 -4.58 -1.36 4.05
CA GLN A 105 -5.74 -1.70 3.20
C GLN A 105 -5.36 -2.73 2.14
N ASP A 106 -4.21 -2.55 1.48
CA ASP A 106 -3.69 -3.53 0.51
C ASP A 106 -3.32 -4.86 1.18
N VAL A 107 -2.68 -4.82 2.36
CA VAL A 107 -2.38 -6.03 3.14
C VAL A 107 -3.66 -6.76 3.56
N ALA A 108 -4.72 -6.03 3.93
CA ALA A 108 -6.01 -6.64 4.26
C ALA A 108 -6.64 -7.34 3.03
N ARG A 109 -6.63 -6.69 1.88
CA ARG A 109 -7.09 -7.27 0.61
C ARG A 109 -6.26 -8.51 0.26
N ALA A 110 -4.94 -8.45 0.42
CA ALA A 110 -4.03 -9.56 0.15
C ALA A 110 -4.32 -10.78 1.05
N TRP A 111 -4.52 -10.57 2.36
CA TRP A 111 -4.92 -11.64 3.28
C TRP A 111 -6.29 -12.23 2.94
N THR A 112 -7.23 -11.40 2.50
CA THR A 112 -8.57 -11.84 2.10
C THR A 112 -8.53 -12.71 0.85
N LEU A 113 -7.78 -12.30 -0.17
CA LEU A 113 -7.54 -13.09 -1.38
C LEU A 113 -6.77 -14.40 -1.10
N SER A 114 -6.00 -14.44 -0.01
CA SER A 114 -5.27 -15.63 0.44
C SER A 114 -6.07 -16.52 1.40
N GLY A 115 -7.29 -16.13 1.77
CA GLY A 115 -8.19 -16.89 2.63
C GLY A 115 -8.03 -16.70 4.15
N ASP A 116 -7.07 -15.87 4.61
CA ASP A 116 -6.91 -15.57 6.04
C ASP A 116 -7.69 -14.31 6.44
N HIS A 117 -8.98 -14.49 6.67
CA HIS A 117 -9.88 -13.41 7.06
C HIS A 117 -9.58 -12.83 8.45
N SER A 118 -8.92 -13.59 9.33
CA SER A 118 -8.53 -13.09 10.66
C SER A 118 -7.37 -12.09 10.53
N ALA A 119 -6.35 -12.44 9.75
CA ALA A 119 -5.24 -11.55 9.44
C ALA A 119 -5.72 -10.31 8.66
N ALA A 120 -6.68 -10.48 7.75
CA ALA A 120 -7.30 -9.36 7.03
C ALA A 120 -7.95 -8.35 7.98
N LEU A 121 -8.76 -8.82 8.96
CA LEU A 121 -9.37 -7.93 9.96
C LEU A 121 -8.34 -7.23 10.84
N LYS A 122 -7.24 -7.90 11.20
CA LYS A 122 -6.13 -7.27 11.94
C LYS A 122 -5.50 -6.14 11.13
N ALA A 123 -5.24 -6.38 9.84
CA ALA A 123 -4.72 -5.36 8.93
C ALA A 123 -5.69 -4.17 8.78
N LEU A 124 -7.00 -4.40 8.62
CA LEU A 124 -7.99 -3.32 8.58
C LEU A 124 -8.04 -2.48 9.86
N ASN A 125 -7.83 -3.08 11.03
CA ASN A 125 -7.72 -2.33 12.28
C ASN A 125 -6.44 -1.48 12.33
N ARG A 126 -5.32 -1.96 11.78
CA ARG A 126 -4.10 -1.14 11.61
C ARG A 126 -4.34 0.03 10.65
N ALA A 127 -5.05 -0.20 9.54
CA ALA A 127 -5.45 0.86 8.60
C ALA A 127 -6.33 1.91 9.30
N ARG A 128 -7.34 1.47 10.06
CA ARG A 128 -8.21 2.34 10.85
C ARG A 128 -7.43 3.18 11.86
N HIS A 129 -6.46 2.59 12.54
CA HIS A 129 -5.64 3.31 13.52
C HIS A 129 -4.77 4.39 12.86
N ALA A 130 -4.16 4.06 11.72
CA ALA A 130 -3.29 4.99 11.00
C ALA A 130 -4.07 6.13 10.31
N ALA A 131 -5.12 5.81 9.55
CA ALA A 131 -5.89 6.77 8.77
C ALA A 131 -7.39 6.45 8.84
N PRO A 132 -8.08 6.84 9.94
CA PRO A 132 -9.46 6.43 10.21
C PRO A 132 -10.44 6.93 9.16
N GLN A 133 -10.33 8.20 8.74
CA GLN A 133 -11.22 8.80 7.75
C GLN A 133 -11.04 8.15 6.37
N GLN A 134 -9.79 8.05 5.90
CA GLN A 134 -9.47 7.36 4.63
C GLN A 134 -10.00 5.91 4.67
N THR A 135 -9.72 5.16 5.72
CA THR A 135 -10.14 3.75 5.85
C THR A 135 -11.66 3.60 5.89
N ARG A 136 -12.37 4.52 6.56
CA ARG A 136 -13.84 4.48 6.65
C ARG A 136 -14.51 4.60 5.29
N TYR A 137 -13.97 5.44 4.41
CA TYR A 137 -14.61 5.78 3.14
C TYR A 137 -13.98 5.10 1.92
N HIS A 138 -12.94 4.28 2.10
CA HIS A 138 -12.24 3.63 0.97
C HIS A 138 -13.05 2.46 0.39
N PRO A 139 -13.40 2.44 -0.91
CA PRO A 139 -14.23 1.38 -1.51
C PRO A 139 -13.68 -0.04 -1.30
N HIS A 140 -12.38 -0.25 -1.51
CA HIS A 140 -11.76 -1.57 -1.27
C HIS A 140 -11.89 -2.08 0.18
N VAL A 141 -12.01 -1.18 1.18
CA VAL A 141 -12.23 -1.60 2.58
C VAL A 141 -13.64 -2.17 2.75
N HIS A 142 -14.64 -1.54 2.12
CA HIS A 142 -16.01 -2.03 2.12
C HIS A 142 -16.11 -3.38 1.41
N GLU A 143 -15.49 -3.52 0.24
CA GLU A 143 -15.40 -4.78 -0.51
C GLU A 143 -14.72 -5.89 0.31
N THR A 144 -13.60 -5.57 0.96
CA THR A 144 -12.86 -6.51 1.82
C THR A 144 -13.72 -7.01 2.97
N ILE A 145 -14.45 -6.11 3.65
CA ILE A 145 -15.36 -6.49 4.74
C ILE A 145 -16.53 -7.33 4.24
N HIS A 146 -17.08 -7.02 3.06
CA HIS A 146 -18.13 -7.83 2.46
C HIS A 146 -17.64 -9.24 2.10
N ALA A 147 -16.44 -9.36 1.53
CA ALA A 147 -15.82 -10.66 1.23
C ALA A 147 -15.60 -11.49 2.49
N ILE A 148 -15.05 -10.89 3.55
CA ILE A 148 -14.88 -11.55 4.85
C ILE A 148 -16.22 -12.01 5.43
N ALA A 149 -17.25 -11.15 5.37
CA ALA A 149 -18.57 -11.47 5.88
C ALA A 149 -19.26 -12.59 5.09
N ALA A 150 -19.08 -12.63 3.77
CA ALA A 150 -19.63 -13.69 2.93
C ALA A 150 -18.98 -15.05 3.21
N ALA A 151 -17.68 -15.06 3.55
CA ALA A 151 -16.95 -16.29 3.85
C ALA A 151 -17.18 -16.81 5.28
N GLN A 152 -17.57 -15.96 6.24
CA GLN A 152 -17.82 -16.37 7.62
C GLN A 152 -19.27 -16.87 7.82
N ARG A 153 -19.45 -18.19 8.02
CA ARG A 153 -20.76 -18.78 8.39
C ARG A 153 -21.29 -18.27 9.75
N ARG A 154 -20.41 -17.90 10.68
CA ARG A 154 -20.73 -17.25 11.96
C ARG A 154 -19.91 -15.97 12.07
N LYS A 155 -20.57 -14.82 12.17
CA LYS A 155 -19.89 -13.52 12.33
C LYS A 155 -19.14 -13.48 13.66
N SER A 156 -17.88 -13.09 13.62
CA SER A 156 -17.12 -12.74 14.82
C SER A 156 -17.51 -11.35 15.35
N ASP A 157 -17.37 -11.12 16.66
CA ASP A 157 -17.62 -9.81 17.28
C ASP A 157 -16.70 -8.73 16.70
N THR A 158 -15.44 -9.08 16.39
CA THR A 158 -14.48 -8.17 15.75
C THR A 158 -14.97 -7.71 14.37
N LEU A 159 -15.52 -8.62 13.56
CA LEU A 159 -16.11 -8.26 12.27
C LEU A 159 -17.34 -7.37 12.47
N ALA A 160 -18.24 -7.73 13.39
CA ALA A 160 -19.44 -6.94 13.67
C ALA A 160 -19.10 -5.52 14.13
N HIS A 161 -18.11 -5.35 15.01
CA HIS A 161 -17.62 -4.05 15.48
C HIS A 161 -17.01 -3.23 14.34
N PHE A 162 -16.21 -3.86 13.47
CA PHE A 162 -15.61 -3.14 12.34
C PHE A 162 -16.68 -2.69 11.34
N SER A 163 -17.63 -3.55 10.98
CA SER A 163 -18.74 -3.19 10.08
C SER A 163 -19.63 -2.10 10.67
N ALA A 164 -19.92 -2.17 11.98
CA ALA A 164 -20.65 -1.12 12.68
C ALA A 164 -19.90 0.22 12.62
N TRP A 165 -18.58 0.19 12.83
CA TRP A 165 -17.76 1.40 12.69
C TRP A 165 -17.77 1.94 11.26
N LEU A 166 -17.67 1.11 10.21
CA LEU A 166 -17.75 1.57 8.82
C LEU A 166 -19.11 2.20 8.46
N GLY A 167 -20.16 1.88 9.22
CA GLY A 167 -21.54 2.25 8.85
C GLY A 167 -22.14 1.33 7.80
N THR A 168 -21.56 0.13 7.58
CA THR A 168 -22.03 -0.86 6.60
C THR A 168 -23.04 -1.85 7.19
N LYS A 169 -23.69 -1.49 8.30
CA LYS A 169 -24.81 -2.28 8.83
C LYS A 169 -25.89 -2.36 7.74
N ARG A 170 -26.07 -3.54 7.16
CA ARG A 170 -27.39 -3.95 6.66
C ARG A 170 -28.22 -4.39 7.85
#